data_AF-A0A4Y2JRV8-F1
#
_entry.id   AF-A0A4Y2JRV8-F1
#
_cell.length_a   1.000
_cell.length_b   1.000
_cell.length_c   1.000
_cell.angle_alpha   90.00
_cell.angle_beta   90.00
_cell.angle_gamma   90.00
#
_symmetry.space_group_name_H-M   'P 1'
#
loop_
_entity.id
_entity.type
_entity.pdbx_description
1 polymer ?
#
loop_
_entity_poly.entity_id
_entity_poly.type
_entity_poly.pdbx_seq_one_letter_code
_entity_poly.pdbx_strand_id
1 'polypeptide(L)' 'MKTCQRIATSGPMRKVGARPFETVFPGCEEFVGDEDSYFTCIARGGVVTMSHQVGTAKMGDPRDPTTVVDPLLR' A
#
# COMPACT_ATOMS: atom_id res chain seq x y z
N MET A 1 -5.73 0.32 -2.76
CA MET A 1 -7.07 -0.10 -2.30
C MET A 1 -8.09 -0.19 -3.44
N LYS A 2 -8.29 0.84 -4.28
CA LYS A 2 -9.25 0.79 -5.43
C LYS A 2 -9.08 -0.40 -6.38
N THR A 3 -7.84 -0.75 -6.75
CA THR A 3 -7.60 -1.95 -7.59
C THR A 3 -8.02 -3.23 -6.87
N CYS A 4 -7.74 -3.37 -5.57
CA CYS A 4 -8.21 -4.50 -4.78
C CYS A 4 -9.76 -4.56 -4.76
N GLN A 5 -10.43 -3.41 -4.59
CA GLN A 5 -11.90 -3.33 -4.64
C GLN A 5 -12.47 -3.77 -5.99
N ARG A 6 -11.88 -3.33 -7.11
CA ARG A 6 -12.25 -3.76 -8.46
C ARG A 6 -12.07 -5.27 -8.66
N ILE A 7 -10.97 -5.83 -8.15
CA ILE A 7 -10.72 -7.27 -8.22
C ILE A 7 -11.76 -8.02 -7.38
N ALA A 8 -11.94 -7.63 -6.11
CA ALA A 8 -12.85 -8.27 -5.17
C ALA A 8 -14.31 -8.26 -5.65
N THR A 9 -14.72 -7.22 -6.39
CA THR A 9 -16.09 -7.09 -6.93
C THR A 9 -16.23 -7.62 -8.37
N SER A 10 -15.17 -8.19 -8.96
CA SER A 10 -15.18 -8.71 -10.33
C SER A 10 -16.10 -9.93 -10.51
N GLY A 11 -16.51 -10.19 -11.76
CA GLY A 11 -17.34 -11.35 -12.09
C GLY A 11 -16.80 -12.69 -11.59
N PRO A 12 -15.52 -13.03 -11.84
CA PRO A 12 -14.91 -14.26 -11.32
C PRO A 12 -14.91 -14.34 -9.80
N MET A 13 -14.58 -13.26 -9.09
CA MET A 13 -14.58 -13.24 -7.63
C MET A 13 -15.99 -13.42 -7.05
N ARG A 14 -17.00 -12.80 -7.66
CA ARG A 14 -18.41 -13.02 -7.28
C ARG A 14 -18.86 -14.46 -7.55
N LYS A 15 -18.41 -15.10 -8.63
CA LYS A 15 -18.76 -16.51 -8.95
C LYS A 15 -18.28 -17.50 -7.91
N VAL A 16 -17.17 -17.21 -7.22
CA VAL A 16 -16.66 -18.05 -6.11
C VAL A 16 -17.22 -17.62 -4.74
N GLY A 17 -18.20 -16.71 -4.72
CA GLY A 17 -18.82 -16.22 -3.49
C GLY A 17 -17.95 -15.28 -2.66
N ALA A 18 -16.86 -14.74 -3.24
CA ALA A 18 -16.05 -13.75 -2.54
C ALA A 18 -16.82 -12.44 -2.37
N ARG A 19 -16.70 -11.85 -1.17
CA ARG A 19 -17.29 -10.56 -0.81
C ARG A 19 -16.24 -9.68 -0.14
N PRO A 20 -16.19 -8.37 -0.44
CA PRO A 20 -15.35 -7.44 0.30
C PRO A 20 -15.67 -7.47 1.80
N PHE A 21 -14.68 -7.11 2.61
CA PHE A 21 -14.87 -6.98 4.05
C PHE A 21 -15.77 -5.77 4.33
N GLU A 22 -16.87 -5.97 5.04
CA GLU A 22 -17.92 -4.96 5.26
C GLU A 22 -17.68 -4.12 6.52
N THR A 23 -16.81 -4.56 7.44
CA THR A 23 -16.53 -3.80 8.66
C THR A 23 -15.79 -2.52 8.31
N VAL A 24 -16.35 -1.41 8.77
CA VAL A 24 -15.75 -0.08 8.64
C VAL A 24 -14.46 -0.04 9.46
N PHE A 25 -13.39 0.48 8.87
CA PHE A 25 -12.12 0.61 9.55
C PHE A 25 -12.25 1.64 10.69
N PRO A 26 -11.85 1.30 11.94
CA PRO A 26 -11.97 2.21 13.07
C PRO A 26 -11.25 3.54 12.82
N GLY A 27 -11.95 4.66 13.04
CA GLY A 27 -11.44 6.01 12.80
C GLY A 27 -11.61 6.51 11.36
N CYS A 28 -12.29 5.75 10.49
CA CYS A 28 -12.62 6.15 9.12
C CYS A 28 -14.14 6.24 8.86
N GLU A 29 -14.96 6.25 9.92
CA GLU A 29 -16.42 6.20 9.84
C GLU A 29 -17.01 7.40 9.10
N GLU A 30 -16.43 8.59 9.25
CA GLU A 30 -16.90 9.81 8.58
C GLU A 30 -16.71 9.80 7.06
N PHE A 31 -15.83 8.94 6.54
CA PHE A 31 -15.52 8.85 5.11
C PHE A 31 -16.33 7.77 4.38
N VAL A 32 -17.23 7.07 5.07
CA VAL A 32 -18.08 6.05 4.44
C VAL A 32 -18.91 6.67 3.31
N GLY A 33 -18.83 6.07 2.12
CA GLY A 33 -19.50 6.57 0.92
C GLY A 33 -18.62 7.41 -0.01
N ASP A 34 -17.48 7.91 0.48
CA ASP A 34 -16.42 8.49 -0.35
C ASP A 34 -15.25 7.51 -0.42
N GLU A 35 -15.14 6.80 -1.55
CA GLU A 35 -14.12 5.77 -1.76
C GLU A 35 -12.68 6.33 -1.61
N ASP A 36 -12.44 7.55 -2.07
CA ASP A 36 -11.09 8.14 -2.10
C ASP A 36 -10.66 8.58 -0.70
N SER A 37 -11.54 9.29 -0.01
CA SER A 37 -11.31 9.72 1.36
C SER A 37 -11.21 8.52 2.31
N TYR A 38 -12.08 7.52 2.15
CA TYR A 38 -12.06 6.31 2.96
C TYR A 38 -10.76 5.52 2.80
N PHE A 39 -10.32 5.29 1.55
CA PHE A 39 -9.06 4.59 1.31
C PHE A 39 -7.83 5.39 1.71
N THR A 40 -7.89 6.72 1.66
CA THR A 40 -6.83 7.58 2.19
C THR A 40 -6.71 7.45 3.71
N CYS A 41 -7.85 7.43 4.42
CA CYS A 41 -7.88 7.22 5.86
C CYS A 41 -7.27 5.86 6.25
N ILE A 42 -7.70 4.78 5.59
CA ILE A 42 -7.15 3.44 5.84
C ILE A 42 -5.65 3.38 5.55
N ALA A 43 -5.20 4.00 4.46
CA ALA A 43 -3.77 4.02 4.11
C ALA A 43 -2.91 4.79 5.12
N ARG A 44 -3.50 5.65 5.96
CA ARG A 44 -2.79 6.32 7.05
C ARG A 44 -2.86 5.55 8.37
N GLY A 45 -4.02 4.97 8.69
CA GLY A 45 -4.25 4.33 9.98
C GLY A 45 -3.92 2.83 10.04
N GLY A 46 -3.95 2.13 8.90
CA GLY A 46 -3.85 0.67 8.83
C GLY A 46 -2.53 0.11 8.30
N VAL A 47 -1.52 0.96 8.07
CA VAL A 47 -0.23 0.50 7.53
C VAL A 47 0.55 -0.26 8.59
N VAL A 48 1.00 -1.46 8.21
CA VAL A 48 1.91 -2.29 9.00
C VAL A 48 3.19 -2.56 8.21
N THR A 49 4.32 -2.63 8.90
CA THR A 49 5.60 -2.97 8.25
C THR A 49 5.63 -4.46 7.89
N MET A 50 6.24 -4.77 6.74
CA MET A 50 6.55 -6.14 6.35
C MET A 50 8.03 -6.50 6.62
N SER A 51 8.75 -5.70 7.39
CA SER A 51 10.16 -5.93 7.76
C SER A 51 11.12 -6.05 6.57
N HIS A 52 10.87 -5.30 5.49
CA HIS A 52 11.73 -5.21 4.30
C HIS A 52 12.47 -3.86 4.23
N GLN A 53 13.05 -3.42 5.35
CA GLN A 53 13.81 -2.17 5.38
C GLN A 53 15.08 -2.31 4.55
N VAL A 54 15.26 -1.42 3.58
CA VAL A 54 16.42 -1.39 2.66
C VAL A 54 16.76 0.06 2.34
N GLY A 55 17.92 0.29 1.71
CA GLY A 55 18.29 1.60 1.17
C GLY A 55 18.97 2.57 2.15
N THR A 56 19.27 2.15 3.38
CA THR A 56 20.07 2.96 4.34
C THR A 56 21.50 3.21 3.85
N ALA A 57 22.04 2.30 3.05
CA ALA A 57 23.27 2.47 2.28
C ALA A 57 22.96 2.33 0.77
N LYS A 58 22.42 3.39 0.17
CA LYS A 58 22.00 3.40 -1.24
C LYS A 58 23.20 3.17 -2.16
N MET A 59 23.08 2.18 -3.05
CA MET A 59 23.98 2.01 -4.20
C MET A 59 23.62 3.02 -5.31
N GLY A 60 24.61 3.70 -5.90
CA GLY A 60 24.34 4.72 -6.91
C GLY A 60 25.56 5.18 -7.71
N ASP A 61 25.38 6.23 -8.52
CA ASP A 61 26.46 6.87 -9.28
C ASP A 61 27.45 7.53 -8.29
N PRO A 62 28.77 7.36 -8.45
CA PRO A 62 29.77 8.03 -7.60
C PRO A 62 29.71 9.56 -7.64
N ARG A 63 29.04 10.15 -8.64
CA ARG A 63 28.83 11.60 -8.78
C ARG A 63 27.53 12.07 -8.11
N ASP A 64 26.64 11.15 -7.73
CA ASP A 64 25.46 11.48 -6.91
C ASP A 64 25.93 11.61 -5.44
N PRO A 65 25.86 12.81 -4.82
CA PRO A 65 26.33 13.03 -3.46
C PRO A 65 25.49 12.28 -2.40
N THR A 66 24.37 11.66 -2.77
CA THR A 66 23.55 10.81 -1.89
C THR A 66 23.92 9.32 -1.95
N THR A 67 24.85 8.93 -2.83
CA THR A 67 25.36 7.56 -2.92
C THR A 67 26.20 7.21 -1.69
N VAL A 68 25.95 6.02 -1.13
CA VAL A 68 26.73 5.48 0.00
C VAL A 68 27.70 4.40 -0.45
N VAL A 69 27.32 3.58 -1.43
CA VAL A 69 28.18 2.53 -1.99
C VAL A 69 28.15 2.56 -3.53
N ASP A 70 29.27 2.24 -4.17
CA ASP A 70 29.37 2.12 -5.62
C ASP A 70 28.76 0.79 -6.16
N PRO A 71 28.67 0.58 -7.49
CA PRO A 71 28.17 -0.68 -8.06
C PRO A 71 28.97 -1.94 -7.70
N LEU A 72 30.18 -1.77 -7.14
CA LEU A 72 31.03 -2.83 -6.61
C LEU A 72 30.94 -2.96 -5.08
N LEU A 73 29.97 -2.26 -4.46
CA LEU A 73 29.70 -2.22 -3.02
C LEU A 73 30.81 -1.58 -2.16
N ARG A 74 31.62 -0.70 -2.76
CA ARG A 74 32.67 0.04 -2.07
C ARG A 74 32.22 1.42 -1.63
#